data_AF-A0A7C5XSH5-F1
#
_entry.id   AF-A0A7C5XSH5-F1
#
_cell.length_a   1.000
_cell.length_b   1.000
_cell.length_c   1.000
_cell.angle_alpha   90.00
_cell.angle_beta   90.00
_cell.angle_gamma   90.00
#
_symmetry.space_group_name_H-M   'P 1'
#
loop_
_entity.id
_entity.type
_entity.pdbx_description
1 polymer ?
#
loop_
_entity_poly.entity_id
_entity_poly.type
_entity_poly.pdbx_seq_one_letter_code
_entity_poly.pdbx_strand_id
1 'polypeptide(L)'
;MSYAQLQEQVRKYDEKRGWIDQSYQTVLHMQEEVGEISRELLAEQEYKKREFKKEELGQEIADLLYLTIKLANQYKLDLDRVWSDAFVRYEKK
;
A
#
# COMPACT_ATOMS: atom_id res chain seq x y z
N MET A 1 4.46 2.23 -16.01
CA MET A 1 3.44 1.20 -15.71
C MET A 1 2.17 1.93 -15.33
N SER A 2 1.00 1.57 -15.86
CA SER A 2 -0.28 2.18 -15.47
C SER A 2 -0.83 1.56 -14.18
N TYR A 3 -1.84 2.19 -13.57
CA TYR A 3 -2.50 1.56 -12.42
C TYR A 3 -3.22 0.27 -12.80
N ALA A 4 -3.83 0.20 -13.98
CA ALA A 4 -4.40 -1.04 -14.50
C ALA A 4 -3.38 -2.19 -14.58
N GLN A 5 -2.13 -1.90 -14.97
CA GLN A 5 -1.06 -2.91 -15.00
C GLN A 5 -0.67 -3.39 -13.60
N LEU A 6 -0.59 -2.46 -12.63
CA LEU A 6 -0.32 -2.79 -11.23
C LEU A 6 -1.47 -3.61 -10.61
N GLN A 7 -2.71 -3.22 -10.86
CA GLN A 7 -3.91 -3.95 -10.43
C GLN A 7 -3.93 -5.38 -10.95
N GLU A 8 -3.58 -5.60 -12.22
CA GLU A 8 -3.46 -6.94 -12.80
C GLU A 8 -2.30 -7.73 -12.19
N GLN A 9 -1.16 -7.10 -11.92
CA GLN A 9 -0.02 -7.76 -11.28
C GLN A 9 -0.38 -8.26 -9.87
N VAL A 10 -1.04 -7.41 -9.07
CA VAL A 10 -1.49 -7.78 -7.71
C VAL A 10 -2.53 -8.88 -7.76
N ARG A 11 -3.53 -8.77 -8.65
CA ARG A 11 -4.57 -9.80 -8.83
C ARG A 11 -3.96 -11.16 -9.15
N LYS A 12 -3.07 -11.23 -10.14
CA LYS A 12 -2.37 -12.47 -10.53
C LYS A 12 -1.56 -13.05 -9.38
N TYR A 13 -0.94 -12.18 -8.57
CA TYR A 13 -0.14 -12.61 -7.43
C TYR A 13 -1.01 -13.21 -6.32
N ASP A 14 -2.11 -12.55 -5.95
CA ASP A 14 -3.09 -13.06 -4.97
C ASP A 14 -3.70 -14.40 -5.43
N GLU A 15 -4.11 -14.51 -6.69
CA GLU A 15 -4.67 -15.73 -7.28
C GLU A 15 -3.68 -16.90 -7.20
N LYS A 16 -2.40 -16.65 -7.54
CA LYS A 16 -1.34 -17.66 -7.46
C LYS A 16 -1.08 -18.13 -6.02
N ARG A 17 -1.26 -17.25 -5.03
CA ARG A 17 -1.02 -17.54 -3.61
C ARG A 17 -2.26 -18.08 -2.88
N GLY A 18 -3.45 -17.98 -3.48
CA GLY A 18 -4.71 -18.33 -2.83
C GLY A 18 -5.09 -17.35 -1.71
N TRP A 19 -4.64 -16.10 -1.78
CA TRP A 19 -4.86 -15.10 -0.73
C TRP A 19 -6.21 -14.40 -0.88
N ILE A 20 -7.25 -15.07 -0.39
CA ILE A 20 -8.63 -14.58 -0.42
C ILE A 20 -8.96 -13.90 0.91
N ASP A 21 -8.44 -12.68 1.09
CA ASP A 21 -8.75 -11.86 2.26
C ASP A 21 -10.10 -11.17 2.11
N GLN A 22 -10.82 -11.02 3.21
CA GLN A 22 -11.94 -10.06 3.29
C GLN A 22 -11.38 -8.64 3.40
N SER A 23 -12.13 -7.64 2.91
CA SER A 23 -11.64 -6.26 2.87
C SER A 23 -11.26 -5.68 4.23
N TYR A 24 -11.94 -6.07 5.32
CA TYR A 24 -11.56 -5.63 6.67
C TYR A 24 -10.19 -6.19 7.09
N GLN A 25 -9.82 -7.41 6.67
CA GLN A 25 -8.52 -8.01 6.97
C GLN A 25 -7.43 -7.27 6.21
N THR A 26 -7.69 -6.92 4.94
CA THR A 26 -6.78 -6.08 4.15
C THR A 26 -6.53 -4.73 4.84
N VAL A 27 -7.56 -4.08 5.38
CA VAL A 27 -7.39 -2.82 6.13
C VAL A 27 -6.62 -3.02 7.45
N LEU A 28 -6.83 -4.15 8.15
CA LEU A 28 -6.04 -4.48 9.35
C LEU A 28 -4.55 -4.63 9.01
N HIS A 29 -4.21 -5.38 7.94
CA HIS A 29 -2.82 -5.50 7.50
C HIS A 29 -2.25 -4.13 7.09
N MET A 30 -3.02 -3.26 6.44
CA MET A 30 -2.56 -1.90 6.12
C MET A 30 -2.17 -1.12 7.39
N GLN A 31 -2.90 -1.31 8.49
CA GLN A 31 -2.56 -0.68 9.77
C GLN A 31 -1.25 -1.22 10.35
N GLU A 32 -0.96 -2.51 10.15
CA GLU A 32 0.32 -3.12 10.51
C GLU A 32 1.47 -2.47 9.74
N GLU A 33 1.35 -2.35 8.41
CA GLU A 33 2.37 -1.70 7.56
C GLU A 33 2.63 -0.24 7.96
N VAL A 34 1.57 0.52 8.29
CA VAL A 34 1.72 1.89 8.80
C VAL A 34 2.46 1.93 10.14
N GLY A 35 2.25 0.93 11.00
CA GLY A 35 2.98 0.77 12.24
C GLY A 35 4.47 0.44 12.01
N GLU A 36 4.78 -0.34 10.99
CA GLU A 36 6.14 -0.71 10.59
C GLU A 36 6.88 0.51 10.02
N ILE A 37 6.24 1.26 9.10
CA ILE A 37 6.73 2.56 8.61
C ILE A 37 7.02 3.50 9.78
N SER A 38 6.09 3.62 10.73
CA SER A 38 6.26 4.47 11.92
C SER A 38 7.46 4.04 12.77
N ARG A 39 7.72 2.73 12.85
CA ARG A 39 8.86 2.17 13.58
C ARG A 39 10.18 2.55 12.93
N GLU A 40 10.28 2.53 11.59
CA GLU A 40 11.48 2.94 10.86
C GLU A 40 11.74 4.44 10.99
N LEU A 41 10.71 5.27 10.84
CA LEU A 41 10.85 6.73 11.02
C LEU A 41 11.28 7.10 12.45
N LEU A 42 10.79 6.37 13.47
CA LEU A 42 11.27 6.58 14.85
C LEU A 42 12.72 6.14 15.06
N ALA A 43 13.19 5.13 14.34
CA ALA A 43 14.60 4.72 14.35
C ALA A 43 15.50 5.79 13.71
N GLU A 44 15.02 6.44 12.63
CA GLU A 44 15.74 7.56 11.98
C GLU A 44 15.96 8.74 12.93
N GLN A 45 15.00 8.99 13.82
CA GLN A 45 15.04 10.09 14.79
C GLN A 45 15.77 9.72 16.10
N GLU A 46 16.55 8.63 16.13
CA GLU A 46 17.30 8.12 17.28
C GLU A 46 16.47 7.84 18.56
N TYR A 47 15.13 7.79 18.46
CA TYR A 47 14.25 7.51 19.60
C TYR A 47 14.34 6.07 20.10
N LYS A 48 14.86 5.15 19.27
CA LYS A 48 15.11 3.75 19.62
C LYS A 48 16.57 3.42 19.34
N LYS A 49 17.20 2.61 20.19
CA LYS A 49 18.57 2.06 19.99
C LYS A 49 18.66 1.06 18.81
N ARG A 50 17.93 1.33 17.74
CA ARG A 50 17.87 0.54 16.51
C ARG A 50 18.34 1.44 15.38
N GLU A 51 19.17 0.90 14.51
CA GLU A 51 19.63 1.58 13.30
C GLU A 51 18.48 1.71 12.29
N PHE A 52 18.31 2.91 11.73
CA PHE A 52 17.40 3.15 10.62
C PHE A 52 17.90 2.44 9.37
N LYS A 53 17.00 1.75 8.68
CA LYS A 53 17.30 1.09 7.41
C LYS A 53 16.32 1.55 6.34
N LYS A 54 16.85 2.29 5.37
CA LYS A 54 16.07 2.83 4.25
C LYS A 54 15.43 1.72 3.41
N GLU A 55 16.08 0.57 3.31
CA GLU A 55 15.59 -0.60 2.59
C GLU A 55 14.36 -1.19 3.27
N GLU A 56 14.36 -1.28 4.60
CA GLU A 56 13.20 -1.76 5.40
C GLU A 56 12.04 -0.77 5.24
N LEU A 57 12.27 0.54 5.36
CA LEU A 57 11.25 1.56 5.09
C LEU A 57 10.65 1.43 3.67
N GLY A 58 11.51 1.19 2.67
CA GLY A 58 11.08 0.99 1.28
C GLY A 58 10.20 -0.25 1.11
N GLN A 59 10.48 -1.32 1.86
CA GLN A 59 9.69 -2.54 1.88
C GLN A 59 8.30 -2.29 2.48
N GLU A 60 8.21 -1.66 3.66
CA GLU A 60 6.90 -1.42 4.31
C GLU A 60 6.01 -0.48 3.47
N ILE A 61 6.61 0.49 2.77
CA ILE A 61 5.89 1.34 1.82
C ILE A 61 5.36 0.52 0.63
N ALA A 62 6.16 -0.41 0.13
CA ALA A 62 5.75 -1.28 -0.98
C ALA A 62 4.62 -2.23 -0.55
N ASP A 63 4.67 -2.75 0.67
CA ASP A 63 3.63 -3.64 1.23
C ASP A 63 2.33 -2.87 1.48
N LEU A 64 2.39 -1.63 2.00
CA LEU A 64 1.21 -0.77 2.10
C LEU A 64 0.60 -0.43 0.73
N LEU A 65 1.44 -0.17 -0.28
CA LEU A 65 0.98 0.09 -1.65
C LEU A 65 0.32 -1.16 -2.25
N TYR A 66 0.91 -2.34 -2.04
CA TYR A 66 0.34 -3.63 -2.44
C TYR A 66 -1.06 -3.82 -1.85
N LEU A 67 -1.21 -3.62 -0.54
CA LEU A 67 -2.50 -3.77 0.15
C LEU A 67 -3.53 -2.73 -0.32
N THR A 68 -3.10 -1.51 -0.64
CA THR A 68 -3.96 -0.47 -1.21
C THR A 68 -4.51 -0.89 -2.58
N ILE A 69 -3.66 -1.44 -3.45
CA ILE A 69 -4.06 -1.94 -4.76
C ILE A 69 -4.95 -3.18 -4.63
N LYS A 70 -4.63 -4.08 -3.69
CA LYS A 70 -5.45 -5.25 -3.36
C LYS A 70 -6.86 -4.84 -2.94
N LEU A 71 -6.97 -3.85 -2.06
CA LEU A 71 -8.25 -3.29 -1.63
C LEU A 71 -9.02 -2.69 -2.81
N ALA A 72 -8.36 -1.91 -3.68
CA ALA A 72 -8.98 -1.38 -4.88
C ALA A 72 -9.53 -2.50 -5.80
N ASN A 73 -8.80 -3.61 -5.94
CA ASN A 73 -9.23 -4.78 -6.70
C ASN A 73 -10.45 -5.48 -6.07
N GLN A 74 -10.49 -5.64 -4.73
CA GLN A 74 -11.63 -6.23 -4.02
C GLN A 74 -12.95 -5.48 -4.29
N TYR A 75 -12.87 -4.15 -4.46
CA TYR A 75 -14.01 -3.29 -4.79
C TYR A 75 -14.17 -2.97 -6.28
N LYS A 76 -13.33 -3.58 -7.14
CA LYS A 76 -13.35 -3.38 -8.60
C LYS A 76 -13.23 -1.90 -9.01
N LEU A 77 -12.41 -1.15 -8.30
CA LEU A 77 -12.14 0.25 -8.62
C LEU A 77 -11.24 0.35 -9.87
N ASP A 78 -11.46 1.39 -10.67
CA ASP A 78 -10.54 1.82 -11.73
C ASP A 78 -9.56 2.83 -11.12
N LEU A 79 -8.35 2.39 -10.78
CA LEU A 79 -7.38 3.27 -10.13
C LEU A 79 -6.84 4.36 -11.05
N ASP A 80 -6.77 4.13 -12.37
CA ASP A 80 -6.34 5.18 -13.32
C ASP A 80 -7.36 6.34 -13.31
N ARG A 81 -8.66 6.01 -13.29
CA ARG A 81 -9.73 7.01 -13.12
C ARG A 81 -9.73 7.65 -11.73
N VAL A 82 -9.70 6.85 -10.66
CA VAL A 82 -9.75 7.36 -9.28
C VAL A 82 -8.58 8.31 -8.98
N TRP A 83 -7.39 7.99 -9.49
CA TRP A 83 -6.21 8.85 -9.39
C TRP A 83 -6.41 10.16 -10.14
N SER A 84 -6.83 10.09 -11.40
CA SER A 84 -7.09 11.29 -12.22
C SER A 84 -8.11 12.22 -11.57
N ASP A 85 -9.23 11.66 -11.09
CA ASP A 85 -10.28 12.40 -10.39
C ASP A 85 -9.75 13.05 -9.09
N ALA A 86 -8.79 12.43 -8.41
CA ALA A 86 -8.19 12.99 -7.19
C ALA A 86 -7.36 14.25 -7.47
N PHE A 87 -6.55 14.26 -8.54
CA PHE A 87 -5.73 15.41 -8.89
C PHE A 87 -6.57 16.60 -9.34
N VAL A 88 -7.64 16.37 -10.10
CA VAL A 88 -8.61 17.43 -10.44
C VAL A 88 -9.23 18.05 -9.18
N ARG A 89 -9.44 17.27 -8.11
CA ARG A 89 -9.92 17.82 -6.82
C ARG A 89 -8.84 18.60 -6.08
N TYR A 90 -7.58 18.18 -6.15
CA TYR A 90 -6.47 18.86 -5.48
C TYR A 90 -6.16 20.22 -6.10
N GLU A 91 -6.24 20.34 -7.43
CA GLU A 91 -6.02 21.62 -8.13
C GLU A 91 -7.10 22.68 -7.88
N LYS A 92 -8.27 22.26 -7.37
CA LYS A 92 -9.39 23.16 -7.02
C LYS A 92 -9.34 23.66 -5.57
N LYS A 93 -8.43 23.13 -4.76
CA LYS A 93 -8.22 23.52 -3.36
C LYS A 93 -7.06 24.49 -3.26
#